data_AF-A0A2D5B157-F1
#
_entry.id   AF-A0A2D5B157-F1
#
_cell.length_a   1.000
_cell.length_b   1.000
_cell.length_c   1.000
_cell.angle_alpha   90.00
_cell.angle_beta   90.00
_cell.angle_gamma   90.00
#
_symmetry.space_group_name_H-M   'P 1'
#
loop_
_entity.id
_entity.type
_entity.pdbx_description
1 polymer ?
#
loop_
_entity_poly.entity_id
_entity_poly.type
_entity_poly.pdbx_seq_one_letter_code
_entity_poly.pdbx_strand_id
1 'polypeptide(L)'
;MRFLVHALIFCGVYLAVAESLGALIEHLDVPLDDPGTKSIKSDHYRIEKEGFDLLFVGSSRVFRQYHPRLFERKAAELGLELDAYNLGIPGMRFFEALDYVDWILDQDAERLKWIVFELQDPEPTSNEALRFTQRNIRWHSPHFSALAGARVLASDRSWREKVSEVSAHLGQGLLRLSNANTGLALSRSLLGWKYSVPDKTPGGFFPLEMDGKRDVKRRREVFLSELDKDPKFLTKQAKRTAFAIPLEPAPWMLAELGALVERAEACGVEVTFVISPPADHNYVALERVREAAPLPRTFAYDPSKYPLLYYEPELRFDLQHLNLEGAKKLTGLFARQFVRHVRRKGDG
;
A
#
# COMPACT_ATOMS: atom_id res chain seq x y z
N MET A 1 -1.92 -47.48 1.71
CA MET A 1 -2.94 -47.10 0.71
C MET A 1 -4.21 -46.51 1.34
N ARG A 2 -4.93 -47.21 2.25
CA ARG A 2 -6.15 -46.68 2.90
C ARG A 2 -5.95 -45.32 3.57
N PHE A 3 -4.90 -45.13 4.36
CA PHE A 3 -4.62 -43.83 5.01
C PHE A 3 -4.54 -42.67 4.00
N LEU A 4 -3.79 -42.84 2.91
CA LEU A 4 -3.66 -41.82 1.86
C LEU A 4 -5.00 -41.50 1.21
N VAL A 5 -5.84 -42.51 0.95
CA VAL A 5 -7.19 -42.29 0.40
C VAL A 5 -8.05 -41.46 1.37
N HIS A 6 -8.06 -41.79 2.67
CA HIS A 6 -8.81 -41.00 3.65
C HIS A 6 -8.27 -39.57 3.79
N ALA A 7 -6.95 -39.39 3.77
CA ALA A 7 -6.34 -38.06 3.83
C ALA A 7 -6.72 -37.20 2.61
N LEU A 8 -6.70 -37.79 1.40
CA LEU A 8 -7.12 -37.11 0.18
C LEU A 8 -8.61 -36.75 0.21
N ILE A 9 -9.47 -37.65 0.66
CA ILE A 9 -10.91 -37.39 0.82
C ILE A 9 -11.12 -36.24 1.81
N PHE A 10 -10.46 -36.28 2.97
CA PHE A 10 -10.56 -35.22 3.98
C PHE A 10 -10.12 -33.86 3.41
N CYS A 11 -8.97 -33.81 2.72
CA CYS A 11 -8.50 -32.58 2.09
C CYS A 11 -9.48 -32.07 1.03
N GLY A 12 -10.03 -32.96 0.20
CA GLY A 12 -11.03 -32.59 -0.82
C GLY A 12 -12.31 -32.02 -0.22
N VAL A 13 -12.84 -32.67 0.83
CA VAL A 13 -14.03 -32.17 1.55
C VAL A 13 -13.73 -30.83 2.22
N TYR A 14 -12.57 -30.71 2.87
CA TYR A 14 -12.16 -29.47 3.53
C TYR A 14 -12.08 -28.30 2.55
N LEU A 15 -11.42 -28.49 1.41
CA LEU A 15 -11.32 -27.47 0.37
C LEU A 15 -12.71 -27.12 -0.18
N ALA A 16 -13.57 -28.10 -0.45
CA ALA A 16 -14.93 -27.83 -0.92
C ALA A 16 -15.75 -26.99 0.08
N VAL A 17 -15.63 -27.27 1.38
CA VAL A 17 -16.28 -26.47 2.43
C VAL A 17 -15.70 -25.07 2.50
N ALA A 18 -14.37 -24.94 2.40
CA ALA A 18 -13.73 -23.64 2.45
C ALA A 18 -14.08 -22.78 1.23
N GLU A 19 -14.07 -23.32 0.02
CA GLU A 19 -14.51 -22.62 -1.19
C GLU A 19 -15.98 -22.20 -1.10
N SER A 20 -16.85 -23.09 -0.62
CA SER A 20 -18.27 -22.77 -0.42
C SER A 20 -18.47 -21.64 0.59
N LEU A 21 -17.67 -21.61 1.66
CA LEU A 21 -17.68 -20.55 2.65
C LEU A 21 -17.15 -19.22 2.08
N GLY A 22 -16.10 -19.27 1.26
CA GLY A 22 -15.55 -18.10 0.56
C GLY A 22 -16.59 -17.48 -0.36
N ALA A 23 -17.24 -18.28 -1.20
CA ALA A 23 -18.31 -17.82 -2.08
C ALA A 23 -19.50 -17.22 -1.30
N LEU A 24 -19.86 -17.81 -0.14
CA LEU A 24 -20.89 -17.24 0.73
C LEU A 24 -20.47 -15.90 1.32
N ILE A 25 -19.23 -15.77 1.77
CA ILE A 25 -18.65 -14.54 2.31
C ILE A 25 -18.67 -13.41 1.27
N GLU A 26 -18.27 -13.71 0.03
CA GLU A 26 -18.33 -12.78 -1.10
C GLU A 26 -19.77 -12.38 -1.42
N HIS A 27 -20.68 -13.36 -1.50
CA HIS A 27 -22.10 -13.10 -1.77
C HIS A 27 -22.76 -12.21 -0.71
N LEU A 28 -22.36 -12.36 0.55
CA LEU A 28 -22.89 -11.59 1.68
C LEU A 28 -22.20 -10.23 1.87
N ASP A 29 -21.24 -9.86 1.01
CA ASP A 29 -20.44 -8.63 1.09
C ASP A 29 -19.89 -8.39 2.52
N VAL A 30 -19.34 -9.47 3.10
CA VAL A 30 -18.83 -9.43 4.48
C VAL A 30 -17.59 -8.53 4.54
N PRO A 31 -17.56 -7.49 5.38
CA PRO A 31 -16.34 -6.73 5.63
C PRO A 31 -15.31 -7.63 6.29
N LEU A 32 -14.32 -8.06 5.51
CA LEU A 32 -13.27 -8.96 6.00
C LEU A 32 -12.15 -8.24 6.73
N ASP A 33 -12.09 -6.91 6.74
CA ASP A 33 -10.95 -6.21 7.36
C ASP A 33 -11.09 -6.17 8.89
N ASP A 34 -10.00 -6.45 9.62
CA ASP A 34 -9.98 -6.29 11.08
C ASP A 34 -10.28 -4.83 11.46
N PRO A 35 -10.95 -4.58 12.61
CA PRO A 35 -11.21 -3.23 13.07
C PRO A 35 -9.93 -2.39 13.14
N GLY A 36 -9.88 -1.31 12.37
CA GLY A 36 -8.71 -0.44 12.30
C GLY A 36 -8.77 0.54 11.12
N THR A 37 -7.66 1.23 10.85
CA THR A 37 -7.60 2.24 9.78
C THR A 37 -7.89 1.65 8.40
N LYS A 38 -7.46 0.40 8.13
CA LYS A 38 -7.77 -0.31 6.88
C LYS A 38 -9.27 -0.52 6.73
N SER A 39 -9.94 -1.12 7.74
CA SER A 39 -11.38 -1.38 7.66
C SER A 39 -12.19 -0.10 7.49
N ILE A 40 -11.87 0.97 8.22
CA ILE A 40 -12.57 2.27 8.12
C ILE A 40 -12.52 2.82 6.69
N LYS A 41 -11.32 2.78 6.08
CA LYS A 41 -11.09 3.31 4.73
C LYS A 41 -11.69 2.43 3.65
N SER A 42 -11.54 1.11 3.76
CA SER A 42 -12.15 0.14 2.85
C SER A 42 -13.68 0.24 2.92
N ASP A 43 -14.26 0.36 4.12
CA ASP A 43 -15.70 0.51 4.31
C ASP A 43 -16.22 1.82 3.72
N HIS A 44 -15.52 2.93 3.97
CA HIS A 44 -15.88 4.23 3.39
C HIS A 44 -15.80 4.20 1.87
N TYR A 45 -14.71 3.66 1.29
CA TYR A 45 -14.61 3.51 -0.17
C TYR A 45 -15.71 2.62 -0.72
N ARG A 46 -15.98 1.45 -0.13
CA ARG A 46 -17.05 0.56 -0.60
C ARG A 46 -18.43 1.24 -0.63
N ILE A 47 -18.71 2.11 0.35
CA ILE A 47 -19.97 2.85 0.44
C ILE A 47 -20.00 4.04 -0.54
N GLU A 48 -18.88 4.74 -0.71
CA GLU A 48 -18.78 6.00 -1.46
C GLU A 48 -17.95 5.88 -2.74
N LYS A 49 -17.76 4.67 -3.31
CA LYS A 49 -16.83 4.42 -4.43
C LYS A 49 -17.13 5.27 -5.66
N GLU A 50 -18.41 5.53 -5.93
CA GLU A 50 -18.87 6.40 -7.02
C GLU A 50 -18.61 7.90 -6.75
N GLY A 51 -18.07 8.24 -5.59
CA GLY A 51 -17.68 9.59 -5.22
C GLY A 51 -16.29 9.99 -5.70
N PHE A 52 -15.49 9.07 -6.26
CA PHE A 52 -14.06 9.30 -6.46
C PHE A 52 -13.61 9.04 -7.91
N ASP A 53 -12.89 10.00 -8.49
CA ASP A 53 -12.20 9.85 -9.77
C ASP A 53 -10.75 9.33 -9.57
N LEU A 54 -10.14 9.64 -8.41
CA LEU A 54 -8.74 9.31 -8.10
C LEU A 54 -8.55 8.74 -6.70
N LEU A 55 -7.76 7.67 -6.58
CA LEU A 55 -7.38 7.08 -5.30
C LEU A 55 -5.87 7.11 -5.09
N PHE A 56 -5.43 7.52 -3.90
CA PHE A 56 -4.05 7.33 -3.45
C PHE A 56 -3.91 6.04 -2.65
N VAL A 57 -3.05 5.12 -3.06
CA VAL A 57 -2.87 3.81 -2.44
C VAL A 57 -1.41 3.63 -2.01
N GLY A 58 -1.20 3.24 -0.75
CA GLY A 58 0.14 2.95 -0.25
C GLY A 58 0.24 2.89 1.27
N SER A 59 1.47 3.03 1.77
CA SER A 59 1.87 2.93 3.16
C SER A 59 1.50 4.16 3.99
N SER A 60 2.13 4.28 5.18
CA SER A 60 2.07 5.50 5.98
C SER A 60 2.55 6.74 5.21
N ARG A 61 3.44 6.62 4.23
CA ARG A 61 3.86 7.78 3.43
C ARG A 61 2.70 8.30 2.59
N VAL A 62 1.91 7.43 1.97
CA VAL A 62 0.69 7.87 1.28
C VAL A 62 -0.30 8.47 2.27
N PHE A 63 -0.63 7.72 3.32
CA PHE A 63 -1.62 8.12 4.32
C PHE A 63 -1.32 9.47 4.99
N ARG A 64 -0.04 9.74 5.26
CA ARG A 64 0.40 10.92 6.02
C ARG A 64 0.83 12.10 5.16
N GLN A 65 1.03 11.94 3.84
CA GLN A 65 1.71 12.97 3.03
C GLN A 65 0.95 13.44 1.78
N TYR A 66 -0.05 12.70 1.30
CA TYR A 66 -0.88 13.13 0.16
C TYR A 66 -2.22 13.61 0.68
N HIS A 67 -2.51 14.89 0.48
CA HIS A 67 -3.70 15.55 1.02
C HIS A 67 -4.75 15.76 -0.08
N PRO A 68 -5.81 14.93 -0.18
CA PRO A 68 -6.69 14.96 -1.35
C PRO A 68 -7.42 16.28 -1.56
N ARG A 69 -8.00 16.89 -0.52
CA ARG A 69 -8.65 18.21 -0.66
C ARG A 69 -7.73 19.32 -1.16
N LEU A 70 -6.44 19.27 -0.79
CA LEU A 70 -5.46 20.19 -1.33
C LEU A 70 -5.10 19.86 -2.78
N PHE A 71 -4.97 18.57 -3.10
CA PHE A 71 -4.73 18.09 -4.46
C PHE A 71 -5.86 18.51 -5.39
N GLU A 72 -7.12 18.24 -5.04
CA GLU A 72 -8.33 18.65 -5.77
C GLU A 72 -8.32 20.14 -6.05
N ARG A 73 -8.14 20.98 -5.01
CA ARG A 73 -8.07 22.43 -5.17
C ARG A 73 -6.97 22.86 -6.14
N LYS A 74 -5.78 22.25 -6.02
CA LYS A 74 -4.63 22.56 -6.88
C LYS A 74 -4.80 22.04 -8.30
N ALA A 75 -5.51 20.94 -8.49
CA ALA A 75 -5.86 20.40 -9.80
C ALA A 75 -6.90 21.30 -10.49
N ALA A 76 -7.94 21.74 -9.75
CA ALA A 76 -8.97 22.65 -10.23
C ALA A 76 -8.41 24.02 -10.63
N GLU A 77 -7.47 24.58 -9.86
CA GLU A 77 -6.71 25.79 -10.24
C GLU A 77 -5.97 25.64 -11.59
N LEU A 78 -5.67 24.41 -11.98
CA LEU A 78 -5.03 24.05 -13.25
C LEU A 78 -6.03 23.46 -14.25
N GLY A 79 -7.35 23.64 -14.05
CA GLY A 79 -8.39 23.23 -14.97
C GLY A 79 -8.65 21.71 -15.05
N LEU A 80 -8.35 20.96 -14.00
CA LEU A 80 -8.75 19.56 -13.85
C LEU A 80 -9.63 19.41 -12.60
N GLU A 81 -10.93 19.29 -12.80
CA GLU A 81 -11.88 18.98 -11.74
C GLU A 81 -11.99 17.46 -11.57
N LEU A 82 -11.85 17.00 -10.32
CA LEU A 82 -11.94 15.60 -9.93
C LEU A 82 -12.19 15.51 -8.43
N ASP A 83 -12.70 14.37 -7.99
CA ASP A 83 -12.75 14.00 -6.57
C ASP A 83 -11.66 12.97 -6.25
N ALA A 84 -10.90 13.18 -5.16
CA ALA A 84 -9.81 12.31 -4.77
C ALA A 84 -9.95 11.81 -3.33
N TYR A 85 -9.50 10.58 -3.08
CA TYR A 85 -9.50 10.00 -1.75
C TYR A 85 -8.19 9.26 -1.43
N ASN A 86 -7.77 9.34 -0.17
CA ASN A 86 -6.54 8.71 0.31
C ASN A 86 -6.86 7.38 0.99
N LEU A 87 -6.57 6.28 0.28
CA LEU A 87 -6.62 4.89 0.73
C LEU A 87 -5.29 4.39 1.28
N GLY A 88 -4.37 5.29 1.63
CA GLY A 88 -3.13 4.94 2.30
C GLY A 88 -3.39 4.31 3.67
N ILE A 89 -2.65 3.25 3.97
CA ILE A 89 -2.75 2.49 5.22
C ILE A 89 -1.37 2.40 5.88
N PRO A 90 -1.22 2.81 7.15
CA PRO A 90 0.04 2.67 7.87
C PRO A 90 0.61 1.25 7.84
N GLY A 91 1.89 1.14 7.49
CA GLY A 91 2.61 -0.14 7.44
C GLY A 91 2.19 -1.07 6.29
N MET A 92 1.41 -0.60 5.31
CA MET A 92 1.15 -1.37 4.10
C MET A 92 2.48 -1.65 3.39
N ARG A 93 2.65 -2.89 2.93
CA ARG A 93 3.83 -3.36 2.20
C ARG A 93 3.48 -3.66 0.74
N PHE A 94 4.49 -3.86 -0.09
CA PHE A 94 4.34 -4.06 -1.54
C PHE A 94 3.27 -5.10 -1.92
N PHE A 95 3.37 -6.34 -1.43
CA PHE A 95 2.38 -7.39 -1.74
C PHE A 95 0.97 -7.08 -1.24
N GLU A 96 0.85 -6.47 -0.05
CA GLU A 96 -0.45 -6.02 0.46
C GLU A 96 -1.03 -4.93 -0.45
N ALA A 97 -0.20 -4.01 -0.96
CA ALA A 97 -0.64 -2.95 -1.85
C ALA A 97 -1.13 -3.48 -3.21
N LEU A 98 -0.45 -4.50 -3.78
CA LEU A 98 -0.89 -5.15 -5.02
C LEU A 98 -2.28 -5.78 -4.85
N ASP A 99 -2.44 -6.66 -3.84
CA ASP A 99 -3.74 -7.30 -3.52
C ASP A 99 -4.83 -6.25 -3.20
N TYR A 100 -4.45 -5.11 -2.60
CA TYR A 100 -5.41 -4.06 -2.29
C TYR A 100 -5.89 -3.29 -3.53
N VAL A 101 -5.03 -3.05 -4.52
CA VAL A 101 -5.48 -2.47 -5.79
C VAL A 101 -6.36 -3.46 -6.55
N ASP A 102 -6.00 -4.74 -6.57
CA ASP A 102 -6.85 -5.77 -7.16
C ASP A 102 -8.25 -5.73 -6.57
N TRP A 103 -8.36 -5.66 -5.24
CA TRP A 103 -9.65 -5.50 -4.57
C TRP A 103 -10.39 -4.21 -4.95
N ILE A 104 -9.68 -3.08 -5.08
CA ILE A 104 -10.27 -1.80 -5.50
C ILE A 104 -10.89 -1.93 -6.89
N LEU A 105 -10.18 -2.58 -7.83
CA LEU A 105 -10.65 -2.80 -9.20
C LEU A 105 -11.84 -3.76 -9.24
N ASP A 106 -11.86 -4.77 -8.38
CA ASP A 106 -12.99 -5.70 -8.23
C ASP A 106 -14.26 -5.04 -7.68
N GLN A 107 -14.16 -3.82 -7.13
CA GLN A 107 -15.35 -3.09 -6.71
C GLN A 107 -16.13 -2.52 -7.89
N ASP A 108 -15.58 -2.47 -9.10
CA ASP A 108 -16.24 -1.93 -10.31
C ASP A 108 -16.89 -0.56 -10.05
N ALA A 109 -16.04 0.44 -9.79
CA ALA A 109 -16.46 1.82 -9.54
C ALA A 109 -16.48 2.60 -10.86
N GLU A 110 -17.67 2.99 -11.33
CA GLU A 110 -17.85 3.58 -12.67
C GLU A 110 -17.08 4.90 -12.84
N ARG A 111 -16.95 5.68 -11.76
CA ARG A 111 -16.26 6.98 -11.79
C ARG A 111 -14.74 6.90 -11.65
N LEU A 112 -14.18 5.78 -11.21
CA LEU A 112 -12.75 5.68 -10.93
C LEU A 112 -11.95 5.72 -12.25
N LYS A 113 -11.03 6.68 -12.36
CA LYS A 113 -10.17 6.87 -13.55
C LYS A 113 -8.70 6.69 -13.24
N TRP A 114 -8.29 6.97 -12.01
CA TRP A 114 -6.87 7.00 -11.65
C TRP A 114 -6.57 6.35 -10.30
N ILE A 115 -5.50 5.56 -10.25
CA ILE A 115 -4.90 5.09 -9.01
C ILE A 115 -3.46 5.59 -8.95
N VAL A 116 -3.14 6.32 -7.89
CA VAL A 116 -1.78 6.71 -7.53
C VAL A 116 -1.21 5.67 -6.58
N PHE A 117 -0.40 4.75 -7.10
CA PHE A 117 0.19 3.63 -6.39
C PHE A 117 1.58 3.97 -5.85
N GLU A 118 1.79 3.85 -4.55
CA GLU A 118 3.12 3.98 -3.97
C GLU A 118 4.00 2.80 -4.32
N LEU A 119 5.06 3.06 -5.09
CA LEU A 119 6.09 2.08 -5.36
C LEU A 119 6.97 1.92 -4.11
N GLN A 120 6.96 0.71 -3.55
CA GLN A 120 7.60 0.37 -2.29
C GLN A 120 8.64 -0.72 -2.47
N ASP A 121 9.42 -0.93 -1.42
CA ASP A 121 10.31 -2.08 -1.32
C ASP A 121 9.53 -3.41 -1.40
N PRO A 122 9.87 -4.28 -2.36
CA PRO A 122 9.26 -5.60 -2.52
C PRO A 122 9.63 -6.64 -1.44
N GLU A 123 10.30 -6.27 -0.36
CA GLU A 123 10.78 -7.21 0.66
C GLU A 123 9.65 -8.05 1.31
N PRO A 124 9.62 -9.39 1.13
CA PRO A 124 8.60 -10.29 1.67
C PRO A 124 8.85 -10.63 3.15
N THR A 125 9.05 -9.63 4.02
CA THR A 125 9.16 -9.94 5.46
C THR A 125 7.74 -10.20 6.00
N SER A 126 7.54 -11.22 6.81
CA SER A 126 6.29 -11.39 7.54
C SER A 126 6.21 -10.40 8.72
N ASN A 127 5.01 -10.09 9.20
CA ASN A 127 4.83 -9.31 10.42
C ASN A 127 4.14 -10.19 11.45
N GLU A 128 4.93 -10.70 12.41
CA GLU A 128 4.43 -11.62 13.42
C GLU A 128 3.28 -11.04 14.25
N ALA A 129 3.32 -9.73 14.53
CA ALA A 129 2.25 -9.06 15.27
C ALA A 129 0.91 -9.03 14.52
N LEU A 130 0.94 -9.21 13.19
CA LEU A 130 -0.24 -9.23 12.33
C LEU A 130 -0.60 -10.65 11.86
N ARG A 131 0.12 -11.68 12.32
CA ARG A 131 0.02 -13.05 11.79
C ARG A 131 -1.40 -13.62 11.72
N PHE A 132 -2.27 -13.29 12.68
CA PHE A 132 -3.64 -13.82 12.71
C PHE A 132 -4.70 -12.80 12.35
N THR A 133 -4.28 -11.63 11.86
CA THR A 133 -5.18 -10.56 11.44
C THR A 133 -5.63 -10.82 10.01
N GLN A 134 -6.89 -10.53 9.70
CA GLN A 134 -7.39 -10.52 8.32
C GLN A 134 -6.56 -9.64 7.41
N ARG A 135 -6.07 -8.51 7.90
CA ARG A 135 -5.17 -7.65 7.13
C ARG A 135 -3.99 -8.42 6.54
N ASN A 136 -3.37 -9.30 7.33
CA ASN A 136 -2.23 -10.09 6.89
C ASN A 136 -2.65 -11.35 6.14
N ILE A 137 -3.66 -12.07 6.62
CA ILE A 137 -4.16 -13.31 5.98
C ILE A 137 -4.62 -13.00 4.55
N ARG A 138 -5.36 -11.90 4.37
CA ARG A 138 -6.03 -11.56 3.13
C ARG A 138 -5.08 -11.50 1.95
N TRP A 139 -3.93 -10.83 2.01
CA TRP A 139 -3.08 -10.70 0.82
C TRP A 139 -2.31 -11.98 0.46
N HIS A 140 -2.29 -13.00 1.32
CA HIS A 140 -1.59 -14.26 1.07
C HIS A 140 -2.40 -15.20 0.16
N SER A 141 -2.69 -14.77 -1.08
CA SER A 141 -3.20 -15.68 -2.13
C SER A 141 -2.20 -16.81 -2.38
N PRO A 142 -2.60 -17.93 -3.02
CA PRO A 142 -1.63 -18.93 -3.48
C PRO A 142 -0.50 -18.31 -4.32
N HIS A 143 -0.83 -17.38 -5.22
CA HIS A 143 0.14 -16.65 -6.05
C HIS A 143 1.11 -15.83 -5.20
N PHE A 144 0.62 -14.90 -4.37
CA PHE A 144 1.49 -14.02 -3.58
C PHE A 144 2.25 -14.77 -2.48
N SER A 145 1.68 -15.83 -1.91
CA SER A 145 2.38 -16.68 -0.93
C SER A 145 3.54 -17.44 -1.59
N ALA A 146 3.32 -18.00 -2.78
CA ALA A 146 4.37 -18.69 -3.54
C ALA A 146 5.47 -17.72 -3.98
N LEU A 147 5.08 -16.55 -4.48
CA LEU A 147 6.02 -15.51 -4.89
C LEU A 147 6.85 -15.00 -3.70
N ALA A 148 6.21 -14.65 -2.58
CA ALA A 148 6.90 -14.24 -1.36
C ALA A 148 7.86 -15.32 -0.85
N GLY A 149 7.42 -16.59 -0.82
CA GLY A 149 8.26 -17.74 -0.46
C GLY A 149 9.47 -17.90 -1.38
N ALA A 150 9.28 -17.81 -2.70
CA ALA A 150 10.35 -17.87 -3.68
C ALA A 150 11.37 -16.73 -3.48
N ARG A 151 10.88 -15.52 -3.11
CA ARG A 151 11.73 -14.37 -2.81
C ARG A 151 12.55 -14.53 -1.55
N VAL A 152 11.95 -15.08 -0.49
CA VAL A 152 12.68 -15.45 0.73
C VAL A 152 13.77 -16.49 0.41
N LEU A 153 13.45 -17.52 -0.37
CA LEU A 153 14.41 -18.56 -0.74
C LEU A 153 15.60 -18.00 -1.54
N ALA A 154 15.34 -17.02 -2.40
CA ALA A 154 16.34 -16.36 -3.24
C ALA A 154 17.10 -15.22 -2.56
N SER A 155 16.81 -14.87 -1.30
CA SER A 155 17.50 -13.78 -0.59
C SER A 155 18.78 -14.23 0.12
N ASP A 156 19.55 -13.29 0.65
CA ASP A 156 20.80 -13.55 1.40
C ASP A 156 20.55 -13.94 2.88
N ARG A 157 19.31 -14.23 3.25
CA ARG A 157 18.92 -14.66 4.59
C ARG A 157 19.60 -15.97 4.98
N SER A 158 19.80 -16.17 6.28
CA SER A 158 20.22 -17.47 6.81
C SER A 158 19.17 -18.54 6.52
N TRP A 159 19.57 -19.81 6.43
CA TRP A 159 18.64 -20.91 6.17
C TRP A 159 17.52 -21.01 7.24
N ARG A 160 17.81 -20.63 8.50
CA ARG A 160 16.81 -20.61 9.57
C ARG A 160 15.73 -19.57 9.32
N GLU A 161 16.14 -18.36 8.93
CA GLU A 161 15.23 -17.28 8.55
C GLU A 161 14.44 -17.66 7.30
N LYS A 162 15.08 -18.29 6.31
CA LYS A 162 14.38 -18.78 5.12
C LYS A 162 13.28 -19.78 5.46
N VAL A 163 13.58 -20.79 6.27
CA VAL A 163 12.59 -21.76 6.72
C VAL A 163 11.47 -21.09 7.51
N SER A 164 11.82 -20.19 8.44
CA SER A 164 10.84 -19.46 9.25
C SER A 164 9.89 -18.62 8.38
N GLU A 165 10.43 -17.75 7.53
CA GLU A 165 9.64 -16.83 6.69
C GLU A 165 8.85 -17.58 5.61
N VAL A 166 9.43 -18.59 4.94
CA VAL A 166 8.68 -19.44 4.00
C VAL A 166 7.54 -20.15 4.71
N SER A 167 7.78 -20.73 5.89
CA SER A 167 6.73 -21.38 6.67
C SER A 167 5.66 -20.40 7.13
N ALA A 168 6.04 -19.15 7.42
CA ALA A 168 5.11 -18.09 7.75
C ALA A 168 4.19 -17.79 6.56
N HIS A 169 4.73 -17.52 5.37
CA HIS A 169 3.93 -17.25 4.17
C HIS A 169 3.04 -18.43 3.77
N LEU A 170 3.57 -19.66 3.80
CA LEU A 170 2.76 -20.86 3.53
C LEU A 170 1.63 -21.02 4.57
N GLY A 171 1.94 -20.82 5.84
CA GLY A 171 0.95 -20.85 6.92
C GLY A 171 -0.15 -19.80 6.73
N GLN A 172 0.22 -18.58 6.31
CA GLN A 172 -0.76 -17.53 5.99
C GLN A 172 -1.62 -17.87 4.77
N GLY A 173 -1.02 -18.44 3.72
CA GLY A 173 -1.77 -18.92 2.56
C GLY A 173 -2.78 -20.00 2.92
N LEU A 174 -2.42 -20.92 3.82
CA LEU A 174 -3.36 -21.91 4.36
C LEU A 174 -4.47 -21.27 5.21
N LEU A 175 -4.14 -20.23 5.99
CA LEU A 175 -5.17 -19.45 6.72
C LEU A 175 -6.13 -18.74 5.75
N ARG A 176 -5.64 -18.20 4.63
CA ARG A 176 -6.50 -17.57 3.60
C ARG A 176 -7.41 -18.63 2.95
N LEU A 177 -6.84 -19.74 2.50
CA LEU A 177 -7.58 -20.84 1.85
C LEU A 177 -8.64 -21.45 2.76
N SER A 178 -8.44 -21.40 4.08
CA SER A 178 -9.39 -21.92 5.07
C SER A 178 -10.47 -20.91 5.49
N ASN A 179 -10.44 -19.69 4.96
CA ASN A 179 -11.23 -18.56 5.45
C ASN A 179 -11.05 -18.36 6.96
N ALA A 180 -9.85 -18.59 7.49
CA ALA A 180 -9.58 -18.40 8.90
C ALA A 180 -9.88 -16.95 9.32
N ASN A 181 -10.34 -16.78 10.56
CA ASN A 181 -10.66 -15.49 11.18
C ASN A 181 -11.85 -14.73 10.52
N THR A 182 -12.67 -15.37 9.67
CA THR A 182 -13.83 -14.72 9.02
C THR A 182 -15.14 -14.86 9.80
N GLY A 183 -15.20 -15.81 10.76
CA GLY A 183 -16.46 -16.18 11.43
C GLY A 183 -17.16 -15.04 12.18
N LEU A 184 -16.41 -14.13 12.79
CA LEU A 184 -17.00 -12.96 13.46
C LEU A 184 -17.62 -11.98 12.45
N ALA A 185 -16.95 -11.75 11.33
CA ALA A 185 -17.48 -10.89 10.28
C ALA A 185 -18.72 -11.51 9.63
N LEU A 186 -18.67 -12.82 9.32
CA LEU A 186 -19.81 -13.56 8.78
C LEU A 186 -21.01 -13.56 9.72
N SER A 187 -20.82 -13.86 11.00
CA SER A 187 -21.91 -13.83 12.00
C SER A 187 -22.53 -12.45 12.14
N ARG A 188 -21.73 -11.37 12.08
CA ARG A 188 -22.25 -10.00 12.07
C ARG A 188 -23.09 -9.72 10.83
N SER A 189 -22.61 -10.08 9.64
CA SER A 189 -23.38 -9.92 8.39
C SER A 189 -24.69 -10.70 8.41
N LEU A 190 -24.68 -11.95 8.90
CA LEU A 190 -25.88 -12.78 9.04
C LEU A 190 -26.90 -12.19 10.03
N LEU A 191 -26.43 -11.50 11.07
CA LEU A 191 -27.28 -10.78 12.03
C LEU A 191 -27.70 -9.39 11.53
N GLY A 192 -27.34 -9.00 10.30
CA GLY A 192 -27.63 -7.69 9.74
C GLY A 192 -26.86 -6.54 10.38
N TRP A 193 -25.80 -6.83 11.14
CA TRP A 193 -25.01 -5.81 11.80
C TRP A 193 -24.10 -5.11 10.78
N LYS A 194 -24.55 -3.94 10.31
CA LYS A 194 -23.73 -3.03 9.51
C LYS A 194 -22.85 -2.20 10.43
N TYR A 195 -21.60 -2.63 10.63
CA TYR A 195 -20.59 -1.80 11.27
C TYR A 195 -19.97 -0.91 10.20
N SER A 196 -20.32 0.38 10.18
CA SER A 196 -19.57 1.39 9.46
C SER A 196 -19.08 2.42 10.46
N VAL A 197 -17.77 2.52 10.60
CA VAL A 197 -17.18 3.66 11.30
C VAL A 197 -16.88 4.68 10.21
N PRO A 198 -17.53 5.86 10.23
CA PRO A 198 -17.26 6.86 9.22
C PRO A 198 -15.78 7.26 9.28
N ASP A 199 -15.14 7.39 8.12
CA ASP A 199 -13.81 7.97 8.08
C ASP A 199 -13.91 9.44 8.48
N LYS A 200 -13.37 9.76 9.66
CA LYS A 200 -13.34 11.12 10.19
C LYS A 200 -12.16 11.93 9.65
N THR A 201 -11.32 11.33 8.81
CA THR A 201 -10.16 12.00 8.22
C THR A 201 -10.58 12.73 6.94
N PRO A 202 -10.27 14.03 6.79
CA PRO A 202 -10.68 14.81 5.61
C PRO A 202 -10.11 14.23 4.30
N GLY A 203 -10.96 13.57 3.51
CA GLY A 203 -10.56 12.89 2.28
C GLY A 203 -9.57 11.74 2.53
N GLY A 204 -9.58 11.14 3.72
CA GLY A 204 -8.67 10.03 4.03
C GLY A 204 -7.28 10.46 4.53
N PHE A 205 -6.98 11.75 4.62
CA PHE A 205 -5.66 12.25 5.02
C PHE A 205 -5.58 12.55 6.52
N PHE A 206 -4.53 12.06 7.18
CA PHE A 206 -4.31 12.30 8.61
C PHE A 206 -2.83 12.53 8.93
N PRO A 207 -2.35 13.78 9.06
CA PRO A 207 -0.93 14.07 9.32
C PRO A 207 -0.49 13.56 10.69
N LEU A 208 0.82 13.35 10.89
CA LEU A 208 1.35 12.77 12.13
C LEU A 208 1.18 13.69 13.35
N GLU A 209 1.16 15.00 13.14
CA GLU A 209 0.95 15.99 14.21
C GLU A 209 -0.42 15.90 14.87
N MET A 210 -1.41 15.38 14.14
CA MET A 210 -2.76 15.15 14.68
C MET A 210 -2.87 13.80 15.40
N ASP A 211 -1.85 12.93 15.29
CA ASP A 211 -1.86 11.62 15.94
C ASP A 211 -1.39 11.74 17.39
N GLY A 212 -2.36 11.67 18.31
CA GLY A 212 -2.11 11.82 19.74
C GLY A 212 -1.37 10.65 20.40
N LYS A 213 -1.05 9.57 19.68
CA LYS A 213 -0.42 8.38 20.26
C LYS A 213 0.99 8.68 20.80
N ARG A 214 1.32 8.03 21.92
CA ARG A 214 2.58 8.27 22.67
C ARG A 214 3.82 7.91 21.86
N ASP A 215 3.78 6.83 21.08
CA ASP A 215 4.86 6.39 20.21
C ASP A 215 5.14 7.39 19.07
N VAL A 216 4.10 8.02 18.52
CA VAL A 216 4.24 9.08 17.50
C VAL A 216 4.95 10.31 18.08
N LYS A 217 4.53 10.77 19.26
CA LYS A 217 5.19 11.88 19.97
C LYS A 217 6.64 11.57 20.29
N ARG A 218 6.93 10.37 20.80
CA ARG A 218 8.29 9.92 21.08
C ARG A 218 9.17 9.91 19.83
N ARG A 219 8.65 9.47 18.67
CA ARG A 219 9.40 9.51 17.40
C ARG A 219 9.81 10.94 17.02
N ARG A 220 8.92 11.91 17.21
CA ARG A 220 9.21 13.33 16.97
C ARG A 220 10.30 13.84 17.91
N GLU A 221 10.20 13.54 19.21
CA GLU A 221 11.19 13.95 20.21
C GLU A 221 12.58 13.38 19.90
N VAL A 222 12.65 12.09 19.54
CA VAL A 222 13.90 11.43 19.12
C VAL A 222 14.47 12.12 17.89
N PHE A 223 13.65 12.37 16.87
CA PHE A 223 14.09 13.05 15.66
C PHE A 223 14.67 14.45 15.93
N LEU A 224 13.99 15.24 16.77
CA LEU A 224 14.47 16.57 17.18
C LEU A 224 15.77 16.48 17.98
N SER A 225 15.89 15.50 18.87
CA SER A 225 17.13 15.27 19.64
C SER A 225 18.31 14.89 18.75
N GLU A 226 18.10 14.06 17.73
CA GLU A 226 19.16 13.71 16.77
C GLU A 226 19.58 14.90 15.89
N LEU A 227 18.62 15.74 15.50
CA LEU A 227 18.92 16.99 14.78
C LEU A 227 19.75 17.98 15.61
N ASP A 228 19.43 18.12 16.90
CA ASP A 228 20.16 18.99 17.82
C ASP A 228 21.61 18.52 18.03
N LYS A 229 21.80 17.20 18.15
CA LYS A 229 23.13 16.58 18.27
C LYS A 229 23.96 16.71 17.00
N ASP A 230 23.35 16.60 15.83
CA ASP A 230 24.03 16.65 14.54
C ASP A 230 23.20 17.41 13.49
N PRO A 231 23.48 18.70 13.27
CA PRO A 231 22.80 19.48 12.23
C PRO A 231 22.96 18.91 10.81
N LYS A 232 23.95 18.03 10.57
CA LYS A 232 24.16 17.35 9.28
C LYS A 232 23.46 15.99 9.21
N PHE A 233 22.70 15.60 10.23
CA PHE A 233 22.01 14.31 10.34
C PHE A 233 21.18 13.97 9.09
N LEU A 234 20.32 14.90 8.64
CA LEU A 234 19.51 14.72 7.43
C LEU A 234 20.36 14.61 6.17
N THR A 235 21.44 15.39 6.07
CA THR A 235 22.37 15.31 4.93
C THR A 235 23.06 13.95 4.88
N LYS A 236 23.52 13.42 6.02
CA LYS A 236 24.11 12.09 6.11
C LYS A 236 23.10 11.01 5.72
N GLN A 237 21.86 11.13 6.19
CA GLN A 237 20.81 10.17 5.88
C GLN A 237 20.45 10.17 4.39
N ALA A 238 20.20 11.33 3.79
CA ALA A 238 19.88 11.42 2.37
C ALA A 238 21.03 10.95 1.47
N LYS A 239 22.29 11.18 1.86
CA LYS A 239 23.45 10.61 1.15
C LYS A 239 23.45 9.08 1.20
N ARG A 240 23.18 8.47 2.37
CA ARG A 240 23.08 7.01 2.47
C ARG A 240 22.03 6.45 1.51
N THR A 241 20.88 7.11 1.41
CA THR A 241 19.82 6.73 0.47
C THR A 241 20.24 6.90 -1.00
N ALA A 242 20.98 7.97 -1.33
CA ALA A 242 21.43 8.24 -2.70
C ALA A 242 22.60 7.34 -3.16
N PHE A 243 23.40 6.81 -2.23
CA PHE A 243 24.56 5.95 -2.51
C PHE A 243 24.31 4.45 -2.28
N ALA A 244 23.05 4.03 -2.10
CA ALA A 244 22.73 2.61 -2.04
C ALA A 244 23.17 1.91 -3.34
N ILE A 245 23.76 0.72 -3.22
CA ILE A 245 24.24 -0.05 -4.38
C ILE A 245 23.05 -0.28 -5.31
N PRO A 246 23.15 0.09 -6.60
CA PRO A 246 22.07 -0.14 -7.55
C PRO A 246 21.79 -1.63 -7.64
N LEU A 247 20.58 -2.03 -7.29
CA LEU A 247 20.06 -3.35 -7.60
C LEU A 247 19.27 -3.23 -8.89
N GLU A 248 19.58 -4.11 -9.85
CA GLU A 248 18.75 -4.25 -11.04
C GLU A 248 17.32 -4.61 -10.63
N PRO A 249 16.30 -4.02 -11.27
CA PRO A 249 14.91 -4.35 -11.01
C PRO A 249 14.71 -5.84 -11.22
N ALA A 250 14.20 -6.50 -10.18
CA ALA A 250 13.99 -7.93 -10.29
C ALA A 250 12.89 -8.19 -11.34
N PRO A 251 13.12 -9.06 -12.35
CA PRO A 251 12.17 -9.26 -13.47
C PRO A 251 10.74 -9.60 -13.02
N TRP A 252 10.62 -10.35 -11.93
CA TRP A 252 9.31 -10.68 -11.34
C TRP A 252 8.54 -9.44 -10.87
N MET A 253 9.23 -8.44 -10.31
CA MET A 253 8.58 -7.20 -9.84
C MET A 253 8.04 -6.42 -11.02
N LEU A 254 8.79 -6.36 -12.13
CA LEU A 254 8.32 -5.74 -13.36
C LEU A 254 7.12 -6.49 -13.95
N ALA A 255 7.10 -7.82 -13.86
CA ALA A 255 5.96 -8.63 -14.31
C ALA A 255 4.69 -8.35 -13.47
N GLU A 256 4.79 -8.31 -12.14
CA GLU A 256 3.65 -8.00 -11.26
C GLU A 256 3.12 -6.58 -11.47
N LEU A 257 4.02 -5.60 -11.64
CA LEU A 257 3.62 -4.22 -11.93
C LEU A 257 3.01 -4.08 -13.33
N GLY A 258 3.51 -4.84 -14.31
CA GLY A 258 2.92 -4.92 -15.65
C GLY A 258 1.51 -5.50 -15.61
N ALA A 259 1.32 -6.63 -14.93
CA ALA A 259 0.02 -7.27 -14.76
C ALA A 259 -0.98 -6.35 -14.04
N LEU A 260 -0.54 -5.60 -13.03
CA LEU A 260 -1.35 -4.58 -12.36
C LEU A 260 -1.83 -3.49 -13.33
N VAL A 261 -0.93 -2.98 -14.17
CA VAL A 261 -1.27 -1.95 -15.17
C VAL A 261 -2.24 -2.50 -16.20
N GLU A 262 -1.98 -3.69 -16.75
CA GLU A 262 -2.85 -4.34 -17.72
C GLU A 262 -4.28 -4.55 -17.16
N ARG A 263 -4.37 -5.03 -15.91
CA ARG A 263 -5.66 -5.23 -15.24
C ARG A 263 -6.39 -3.90 -15.03
N ALA A 264 -5.71 -2.88 -14.53
CA ALA A 264 -6.32 -1.58 -14.31
C ALA A 264 -6.82 -0.97 -15.63
N GLU A 265 -6.03 -1.06 -16.70
CA GLU A 265 -6.42 -0.56 -18.02
C GLU A 265 -7.62 -1.33 -18.59
N ALA A 266 -7.74 -2.64 -18.33
CA ALA A 266 -8.93 -3.42 -18.67
C ALA A 266 -10.20 -2.94 -17.92
N CYS A 267 -10.03 -2.34 -16.74
CA CYS A 267 -11.11 -1.68 -15.98
C CYS A 267 -11.30 -0.20 -16.34
N GLY A 268 -10.60 0.33 -17.35
CA GLY A 268 -10.65 1.75 -17.70
C GLY A 268 -9.91 2.67 -16.71
N VAL A 269 -9.12 2.11 -15.80
CA VAL A 269 -8.39 2.82 -14.74
C VAL A 269 -6.91 2.96 -15.12
N GLU A 270 -6.36 4.15 -14.96
CA GLU A 270 -4.94 4.41 -15.15
C GLU A 270 -4.17 4.36 -13.83
N VAL A 271 -3.17 3.48 -13.77
CA VAL A 271 -2.23 3.44 -12.64
C VAL A 271 -1.05 4.38 -12.90
N THR A 272 -0.80 5.24 -11.92
CA THR A 272 0.36 6.12 -11.82
C THR A 272 1.18 5.70 -10.60
N PHE A 273 2.47 5.49 -10.77
CA PHE A 273 3.37 5.13 -9.68
C PHE A 273 3.95 6.36 -9.01
N VAL A 274 4.24 6.25 -7.71
CA VAL A 274 4.92 7.30 -6.97
C VAL A 274 5.97 6.74 -6.01
N ILE A 275 7.18 7.29 -6.06
CA ILE A 275 8.23 7.00 -5.08
C ILE A 275 8.26 8.17 -4.09
N SER A 276 7.59 7.97 -2.96
CA SER A 276 7.35 9.05 -2.00
C SER A 276 8.61 9.45 -1.22
N PRO A 277 8.86 10.76 -1.03
CA PRO A 277 9.89 11.25 -0.14
C PRO A 277 9.37 11.27 1.31
N PRO A 278 10.25 11.34 2.32
CA PRO A 278 11.68 11.03 2.24
C PRO A 278 11.87 9.57 1.82
N ALA A 279 12.81 9.35 0.92
CA ALA A 279 13.00 8.02 0.38
C ALA A 279 13.64 7.07 1.39
N ASP A 280 13.17 5.83 1.35
CA ASP A 280 13.76 4.73 2.13
C ASP A 280 15.10 4.29 1.51
N HIS A 281 15.85 3.45 2.19
CA HIS A 281 17.15 2.92 1.77
C HIS A 281 17.15 2.30 0.35
N ASN A 282 15.99 1.87 -0.15
CA ASN A 282 15.87 1.24 -1.47
C ASN A 282 15.48 2.20 -2.61
N TYR A 283 15.56 3.52 -2.41
CA TYR A 283 15.23 4.52 -3.44
C TYR A 283 15.87 4.26 -4.80
N VAL A 284 17.16 3.95 -4.82
CA VAL A 284 17.94 3.73 -6.05
C VAL A 284 17.39 2.53 -6.82
N ALA A 285 17.05 1.43 -6.13
CA ALA A 285 16.45 0.26 -6.76
C ALA A 285 15.08 0.60 -7.38
N LEU A 286 14.26 1.41 -6.69
CA LEU A 286 12.95 1.83 -7.20
C LEU A 286 13.06 2.81 -8.39
N GLU A 287 14.07 3.69 -8.40
CA GLU A 287 14.39 4.52 -9.57
C GLU A 287 14.81 3.66 -10.78
N ARG A 288 15.56 2.57 -10.56
CA ARG A 288 15.87 1.64 -11.65
C ARG A 288 14.64 0.89 -12.16
N VAL A 289 13.71 0.53 -11.27
CA VAL A 289 12.41 -0.07 -11.67
C VAL A 289 11.67 0.86 -12.63
N ARG A 290 11.70 2.18 -12.38
CA ARG A 290 11.16 3.18 -13.31
C ARG A 290 11.88 3.17 -14.66
N GLU A 291 13.21 2.98 -14.69
CA GLU A 291 14.01 3.04 -15.92
C GLU A 291 13.93 1.76 -16.78
N ALA A 292 13.81 0.59 -16.14
CA ALA A 292 13.94 -0.71 -16.81
C ALA A 292 12.66 -1.22 -17.51
N ALA A 293 11.50 -0.64 -17.18
CA ALA A 293 10.22 -1.05 -17.75
C ALA A 293 9.44 0.17 -18.25
N PRO A 294 8.48 -0.02 -19.17
CA PRO A 294 7.50 1.00 -19.50
C PRO A 294 6.52 1.15 -18.32
N LEU A 295 7.00 1.60 -17.16
CA LEU A 295 6.19 2.18 -16.09
C LEU A 295 6.14 3.69 -16.37
N PRO A 296 5.44 4.14 -17.43
CA PRO A 296 5.69 5.44 -18.08
C PRO A 296 5.17 6.61 -17.24
N ARG A 297 4.62 6.29 -16.07
CA ARG A 297 3.76 7.14 -15.25
C ARG A 297 4.27 7.13 -13.81
N THR A 298 5.59 7.26 -13.61
CA THR A 298 6.19 7.25 -12.26
C THR A 298 6.67 8.63 -11.85
N PHE A 299 6.08 9.18 -10.78
CA PHE A 299 6.56 10.39 -10.12
C PHE A 299 7.56 10.01 -9.03
N ALA A 300 8.83 10.36 -9.23
CA ALA A 300 9.89 10.06 -8.29
C ALA A 300 10.52 11.34 -7.77
N TYR A 301 10.59 11.46 -6.44
CA TYR A 301 11.01 12.67 -5.77
C TYR A 301 12.44 12.58 -5.29
N ASP A 302 13.40 12.52 -6.20
CA ASP A 302 14.83 12.36 -5.87
C ASP A 302 15.39 13.53 -5.02
N PRO A 303 16.25 13.28 -4.01
CA PRO A 303 16.87 14.32 -3.18
C PRO A 303 17.68 15.38 -3.95
N SER A 304 18.27 15.05 -5.10
CA SER A 304 19.01 16.05 -5.90
C SER A 304 18.08 17.01 -6.63
N LYS A 305 16.88 16.54 -7.02
CA LYS A 305 15.85 17.35 -7.71
C LYS A 305 14.90 18.06 -6.75
N TYR A 306 14.63 17.46 -5.59
CA TYR A 306 13.69 17.95 -4.59
C TYR A 306 14.33 18.04 -3.20
N PRO A 307 15.45 18.77 -3.04
CA PRO A 307 16.22 18.82 -1.81
C PRO A 307 15.38 19.25 -0.60
N LEU A 308 14.40 20.13 -0.82
CA LEU A 308 13.54 20.64 0.24
C LEU A 308 12.78 19.51 0.98
N LEU A 309 12.41 18.43 0.29
CA LEU A 309 11.67 17.31 0.90
C LEU A 309 12.57 16.38 1.74
N TYR A 310 13.89 16.59 1.70
CA TYR A 310 14.89 15.73 2.32
C TYR A 310 15.72 16.43 3.37
N TYR A 311 16.12 17.68 3.12
CA TYR A 311 17.11 18.37 3.92
C TYR A 311 16.52 19.40 4.90
N GLU A 312 15.30 19.87 4.68
CA GLU A 312 14.66 20.91 5.52
C GLU A 312 13.99 20.29 6.76
N PRO A 313 14.55 20.47 7.97
CA PRO A 313 13.98 19.89 9.19
C PRO A 313 12.54 20.36 9.47
N GLU A 314 12.20 21.58 9.08
CA GLU A 314 10.89 22.20 9.28
C GLU A 314 9.80 21.58 8.41
N LEU A 315 10.15 20.73 7.43
CA LEU A 315 9.21 19.99 6.59
C LEU A 315 9.12 18.50 6.99
N ARG A 316 9.88 18.08 8.00
CA ARG A 316 10.01 16.70 8.43
C ARG A 316 9.33 16.50 9.76
N PHE A 317 8.58 15.41 9.90
CA PHE A 317 8.10 14.97 11.21
C PHE A 317 9.14 14.05 11.86
N ASP A 318 9.60 13.06 11.10
CA ASP A 318 10.66 12.13 11.48
C ASP A 318 11.54 11.76 10.26
N LEU A 319 12.31 10.68 10.38
CA LEU A 319 13.17 10.18 9.32
C LEU A 319 12.41 9.66 8.08
N GLN A 320 11.18 9.21 8.23
CA GLN A 320 10.41 8.52 7.18
C GLN A 320 9.22 9.33 6.69
N HIS A 321 8.84 10.40 7.41
CA HIS A 321 7.62 11.14 7.14
C HIS A 321 7.86 12.64 7.09
N LEU A 322 7.21 13.27 6.12
CA LEU A 322 6.97 14.71 6.11
C LEU A 322 5.99 15.08 7.23
N ASN A 323 6.11 16.31 7.71
CA ASN A 323 5.09 16.93 8.56
C ASN A 323 3.98 17.52 7.66
N LEU A 324 2.95 18.14 8.24
CA LEU A 324 1.81 18.71 7.52
C LEU A 324 2.25 19.74 6.47
N GLU A 325 3.20 20.61 6.78
CA GLU A 325 3.70 21.61 5.82
C GLU A 325 4.49 20.96 4.67
N GLY A 326 5.32 19.95 4.99
CA GLY A 326 5.99 19.13 3.98
C GLY A 326 4.99 18.38 3.09
N ALA A 327 3.96 17.76 3.68
CA ALA A 327 2.88 17.08 2.98
C ALA A 327 2.12 18.02 2.04
N LYS A 328 1.83 19.26 2.47
CA LYS A 328 1.21 20.28 1.62
C LYS A 328 2.11 20.65 0.43
N LYS A 329 3.42 20.82 0.65
CA LYS A 329 4.38 21.13 -0.43
C LYS A 329 4.48 19.97 -1.43
N LEU A 330 4.60 18.73 -0.94
CA LEU A 330 4.60 17.52 -1.77
C LEU A 330 3.30 17.42 -2.59
N THR A 331 2.15 17.54 -1.94
CA THR A 331 0.84 17.45 -2.59
C THR A 331 0.67 18.51 -3.69
N GLY A 332 1.06 19.76 -3.42
CA GLY A 332 0.97 20.83 -4.41
C GLY A 332 1.92 20.63 -5.61
N LEU A 333 3.10 20.06 -5.37
CA LEU A 333 4.04 19.66 -6.42
C LEU A 333 3.45 18.52 -7.27
N PHE A 334 2.96 17.46 -6.62
CA PHE A 334 2.33 16.33 -7.26
C PHE A 334 1.15 16.76 -8.13
N ALA A 335 0.24 17.60 -7.61
CA ALA A 335 -0.91 18.11 -8.37
C ALA A 335 -0.51 18.76 -9.69
N ARG A 336 0.52 19.62 -9.68
CA ARG A 336 1.02 20.26 -10.91
C ARG A 336 1.57 19.25 -11.91
N GLN A 337 2.28 18.24 -11.44
CA GLN A 337 2.88 17.22 -12.29
C GLN A 337 1.83 16.28 -12.87
N PHE A 338 0.86 15.88 -12.04
CA PHE A 338 -0.25 15.03 -12.42
C PHE A 338 -1.15 15.68 -13.48
N VAL A 339 -1.55 16.94 -13.30
CA VAL A 339 -2.39 17.64 -14.30
C VAL A 339 -1.67 17.77 -15.65
N ARG A 340 -0.36 18.06 -15.64
CA ARG A 340 0.43 18.08 -16.88
C ARG A 340 0.45 16.72 -17.57
N HIS A 341 0.58 15.66 -16.79
CA HIS A 341 0.54 14.29 -17.29
C HIS A 341 -0.81 13.96 -17.95
N VAL A 342 -1.92 14.25 -17.27
CA VAL A 342 -3.27 14.06 -17.81
C VAL A 342 -3.48 14.84 -19.12
N ARG A 343 -3.08 16.12 -19.16
CA ARG A 343 -3.21 16.96 -20.36
C ARG A 343 -2.43 16.44 -21.56
N ARG A 344 -1.17 16.02 -21.35
CA ARG A 344 -0.34 15.48 -22.44
C ARG A 344 -0.98 14.26 -23.10
N LYS A 345 -1.78 13.49 -22.35
CA LYS A 345 -2.52 12.32 -22.85
C LYS A 345 -3.80 12.70 -23.60
N GLY A 346 -4.43 13.83 -23.26
CA GLY A 346 -5.65 14.29 -23.95
C GLY A 346 -5.39 14.94 -25.31
N ASP A 347 -4.16 15.42 -25.56
CA ASP A 347 -3.77 16.12 -26.78
C ASP A 347 -3.17 15.21 -27.88
N GLY A 348 -3.01 13.91 -27.62
CA GLY A 348 -2.41 12.94 -28.54
C GLY A 348 -3.30 11.71 -28.69
#